data_AF-A0A956UWD1-F1
#
_entry.id   AF-A0A956UWD1-F1
#
_cell.length_a   1.000
_cell.length_b   1.000
_cell.length_c   1.000
_cell.angle_alpha   90.00
_cell.angle_beta   90.00
_cell.angle_gamma   90.00
#
_symmetry.space_group_name_H-M   'P 1'
#
loop_
_entity.id
_entity.type
_entity.pdbx_description
1 polymer ?
#
loop_
_entity_poly.entity_id
_entity_poly.type
_entity_poly.pdbx_seq_one_letter_code
_entity_poly.pdbx_strand_id
1 'polypeptide(L)'
;MHPQTLRKYEREGLIAPSRTSGNLRLYSDQDIERLRQVKYLVEERSMNLAGVQMALDLTRELLKLRDKLDTEDEETRKIHRELSNMLAMLGHIDQEEVRKQTRQ
;
A
#
# COMPACT_ATOMS: atom_id res chain seq x y z
N MET A 1 -7.45 -6.48 13.39
CA MET A 1 -8.28 -5.33 12.98
C MET A 1 -9.74 -5.70 13.19
N HIS A 2 -10.56 -4.83 13.76
CA HIS A 2 -11.95 -5.16 14.13
C HIS A 2 -12.91 -5.02 12.93
N PRO A 3 -13.98 -5.84 12.79
CA PRO A 3 -14.90 -5.78 11.65
C PRO A 3 -15.57 -4.41 11.43
N GLN A 4 -15.84 -3.65 12.49
CA GLN A 4 -16.40 -2.29 12.37
C GLN A 4 -15.40 -1.31 11.74
N THR A 5 -14.11 -1.47 12.02
CA THR A 5 -13.04 -0.66 11.42
C THR A 5 -12.94 -0.93 9.92
N LEU A 6 -13.02 -2.20 9.51
CA LEU A 6 -13.06 -2.57 8.08
C LEU A 6 -14.25 -1.93 7.37
N ARG A 7 -15.44 -1.99 7.97
CA ARG A 7 -16.64 -1.31 7.43
C ARG A 7 -16.47 0.20 7.34
N LYS A 8 -15.76 0.81 8.30
CA LYS A 8 -15.43 2.23 8.25
C LYS A 8 -14.55 2.51 7.03
N TYR A 9 -13.45 1.79 6.86
CA TYR A 9 -12.53 1.98 5.73
C TYR A 9 -13.18 1.71 4.37
N GLU A 10 -14.09 0.74 4.28
CA GLU A 10 -14.91 0.52 3.08
C GLU A 10 -15.81 1.72 2.75
N ARG A 11 -16.50 2.29 3.75
CA ARG A 11 -17.38 3.45 3.55
C ARG A 11 -16.61 4.69 3.11
N GLU A 12 -15.39 4.84 3.61
CA GLU A 12 -14.49 5.95 3.26
C GLU A 12 -13.74 5.70 1.93
N GLY A 13 -14.00 4.56 1.25
CA GLY A 13 -13.35 4.24 -0.04
C GLY A 13 -11.88 3.81 0.07
N LEU A 14 -11.37 3.63 1.29
CA LEU A 14 -9.97 3.24 1.52
C LEU A 14 -9.70 1.80 1.09
N ILE A 15 -10.70 0.94 1.05
CA ILE A 15 -10.62 -0.43 0.55
C ILE A 15 -11.92 -0.83 -0.16
N ALA A 16 -11.81 -1.72 -1.15
CA ALA A 16 -12.96 -2.18 -1.93
C ALA A 16 -12.87 -3.70 -2.14
N PRO A 17 -13.15 -4.51 -1.09
CA PRO A 17 -13.09 -5.96 -1.22
C PRO A 17 -14.14 -6.46 -2.19
N SER A 18 -13.77 -7.50 -2.94
CA SER A 18 -14.73 -8.24 -3.76
C SER A 18 -15.74 -8.99 -2.89
N ARG A 19 -16.84 -9.44 -3.49
CA ARG A 19 -17.92 -10.14 -2.78
C ARG A 19 -18.28 -11.46 -3.46
N THR A 20 -18.57 -12.48 -2.66
CA THR A 20 -19.18 -13.72 -3.17
C THR A 20 -20.64 -13.50 -3.53
N SER A 21 -21.24 -14.47 -4.24
CA SER A 21 -22.70 -14.54 -4.47
C SER A 21 -23.51 -14.50 -3.16
N GLY A 22 -22.97 -15.06 -2.08
CA GLY A 22 -23.54 -15.00 -0.72
C GLY A 22 -23.26 -13.70 0.04
N ASN A 23 -22.76 -12.64 -0.62
CA ASN A 23 -22.44 -11.33 -0.04
C ASN A 23 -21.33 -11.34 1.03
N LEU A 24 -20.47 -12.37 1.03
CA LEU A 24 -19.29 -12.42 1.90
C LEU A 24 -18.16 -11.61 1.27
N ARG A 25 -17.44 -10.84 2.10
CA ARG A 25 -16.27 -10.06 1.67
C ARG A 25 -15.09 -10.98 1.43
N LEU A 26 -14.44 -10.83 0.29
CA LEU A 26 -13.19 -11.47 -0.06
C LEU A 26 -12.12 -10.40 -0.22
N TYR A 27 -11.10 -10.50 0.62
CA TYR A 27 -9.94 -9.61 0.59
C TYR A 27 -8.83 -10.29 -0.22
N SER A 28 -8.35 -9.59 -1.25
CA SER A 28 -7.16 -9.98 -1.99
C SER A 28 -5.88 -9.64 -1.22
N ASP A 29 -4.74 -10.18 -1.64
CA ASP A 29 -3.44 -9.80 -1.05
C ASP A 29 -3.18 -8.30 -1.14
N GLN A 30 -3.63 -7.66 -2.23
CA GLN A 30 -3.54 -6.21 -2.41
C GLN A 30 -4.43 -5.46 -1.40
N ASP A 31 -5.63 -5.97 -1.09
CA ASP A 31 -6.49 -5.40 -0.05
C ASP A 31 -5.83 -5.51 1.32
N ILE A 32 -5.22 -6.65 1.62
CA ILE A 32 -4.52 -6.87 2.89
C ILE A 32 -3.33 -5.91 3.02
N GLU A 33 -2.58 -5.70 1.95
CA GLU A 33 -1.45 -4.76 1.94
C GLU A 33 -1.92 -3.31 2.10
N ARG A 34 -3.01 -2.94 1.41
CA ARG A 34 -3.64 -1.63 1.57
C ARG A 34 -4.15 -1.42 3.00
N LEU A 35 -4.71 -2.45 3.65
CA LEU A 35 -5.12 -2.39 5.05
C LEU A 35 -3.94 -2.21 6.00
N ARG A 36 -2.78 -2.81 5.72
CA ARG A 36 -1.55 -2.59 6.50
C ARG A 36 -1.08 -1.14 6.38
N GLN A 37 -1.06 -0.59 5.17
CA GLN A 37 -0.73 0.82 4.93
C GLN A 37 -1.69 1.77 5.67
N VAL A 38 -3.01 1.55 5.54
CA VAL A 38 -4.02 2.35 6.24
C VAL A 38 -3.77 2.32 7.75
N LYS A 39 -3.52 1.14 8.31
CA LYS A 39 -3.26 0.98 9.74
C LYS A 39 -2.03 1.79 10.16
N TYR A 40 -0.93 1.65 9.43
CA TYR A 40 0.31 2.37 9.69
C TYR A 40 0.12 3.90 9.62
N LEU A 41 -0.56 4.41 8.59
CA LEU A 41 -0.78 5.85 8.43
C LEU A 41 -1.69 6.42 9.53
N VAL A 42 -2.69 5.67 9.98
CA VAL A 42 -3.58 6.09 11.08
C VAL A 42 -2.89 6.03 12.43
N GLU A 43 -2.22 4.92 12.75
CA GLU A 43 -1.69 4.64 14.08
C GLU A 43 -0.29 5.25 14.29
N GLU A 44 0.62 5.08 13.32
CA GLU A 44 2.03 5.49 13.46
C GLU A 44 2.30 6.89 12.92
N ARG A 45 1.46 7.38 11.99
CA ARG A 45 1.58 8.74 11.43
C ARG A 45 0.49 9.68 11.92
N SER A 46 -0.42 9.21 12.78
CA SER A 46 -1.55 9.98 13.33
C SER A 46 -2.36 10.71 12.25
N MET A 47 -2.47 10.14 11.05
CA MET A 47 -3.17 10.76 9.93
C MET A 47 -4.68 10.54 10.03
N ASN A 48 -5.44 11.56 9.66
CA ASN A 48 -6.87 11.42 9.45
C ASN A 48 -7.19 10.68 8.13
N LEU A 49 -8.44 10.26 7.94
CA LEU A 49 -8.83 9.42 6.80
C LEU A 49 -8.67 10.11 5.44
N ALA A 50 -8.85 11.43 5.38
CA ALA A 50 -8.62 12.20 4.16
C ALA A 50 -7.12 12.21 3.78
N GLY A 51 -6.24 12.39 4.76
CA GLY A 51 -4.79 12.27 4.56
C GLY A 51 -4.38 10.86 4.16
N VAL A 52 -4.97 9.84 4.78
CA VAL A 52 -4.72 8.43 4.41
C VAL A 52 -5.12 8.17 2.96
N GLN A 53 -6.29 8.64 2.52
CA GLN A 53 -6.73 8.49 1.14
C GLN A 53 -5.72 9.12 0.16
N MET A 54 -5.27 10.35 0.44
CA MET A 54 -4.26 11.04 -0.37
C MET A 54 -2.94 10.26 -0.41
N ALA A 55 -2.48 9.74 0.74
CA ALA A 55 -1.27 8.93 0.82
C ALA A 55 -1.39 7.64 0.00
N LEU A 56 -2.53 6.94 0.06
CA LEU A 56 -2.76 5.73 -0.73
C LEU A 56 -2.80 6.00 -2.24
N ASP A 57 -3.33 7.16 -2.65
CA ASP A 57 -3.33 7.56 -4.05
C ASP A 57 -1.92 7.94 -4.52
N LEU A 58 -1.14 8.63 -3.68
CA LEU A 58 0.27 8.89 -3.94
C LEU A 58 1.07 7.60 -4.06
N THR A 59 0.89 6.63 -3.14
CA THR A 59 1.52 5.31 -3.23
C THR A 59 1.23 4.64 -4.57
N ARG A 60 -0.01 4.72 -5.06
CA ARG A 60 -0.41 4.15 -6.35
C ARG A 60 0.31 4.80 -7.52
N GLU A 61 0.44 6.13 -7.51
CA GLU A 61 1.15 6.86 -8.57
C GLU A 61 2.66 6.60 -8.53
N LEU A 62 3.27 6.51 -7.34
CA LEU A 62 4.68 6.14 -7.18
C LEU A 62 4.97 4.73 -7.68
N LEU A 63 4.08 3.76 -7.42
CA LEU A 63 4.21 2.40 -7.95
C LEU A 63 4.15 2.37 -9.48
N LYS A 64 3.19 3.09 -10.08
CA LYS A 64 3.12 3.22 -11.55
C LYS A 64 4.37 3.87 -12.14
N LEU A 65 4.95 4.86 -11.45
CA LEU A 65 6.16 5.52 -11.90
C LEU A 65 7.35 4.56 -11.82
N ARG A 66 7.49 3.84 -10.71
CA ARG A 66 8.50 2.81 -10.52
C ARG A 66 8.44 1.76 -11.63
N ASP A 67 7.25 1.25 -11.94
CA ASP A 67 7.07 0.21 -12.95
C ASP A 67 7.38 0.69 -14.38
N LYS A 68 7.39 2.01 -14.64
CA LYS A 68 7.77 2.59 -15.94
C LYS A 68 9.27 2.79 -16.10
N LEU A 69 10.03 2.73 -15.02
CA LEU A 69 11.48 2.89 -15.02
C LEU A 69 12.15 1.54 -15.33
N ASP A 70 12.11 1.13 -16.60
CA ASP A 70 12.57 -0.17 -17.11
C ASP A 70 14.02 -0.13 -17.63
N THR A 71 14.85 0.76 -17.09
CA THR A 71 16.24 1.00 -17.54
C THR A 71 17.25 0.76 -16.42
N GLU A 72 18.39 0.14 -16.76
CA GLU A 72 19.43 -0.27 -15.78
C GLU A 72 20.58 0.75 -15.61
N ASP A 73 20.41 1.98 -16.08
CA ASP A 73 21.42 3.01 -15.88
C ASP A 73 21.53 3.43 -14.39
N GLU A 74 22.65 4.08 -14.06
CA GLU A 74 22.98 4.45 -12.67
C GLU A 74 22.01 5.51 -12.10
N GLU A 75 21.49 6.40 -12.94
CA GLU A 75 20.53 7.43 -12.56
C GLU A 75 19.16 6.81 -12.24
N THR A 76 18.72 5.87 -13.08
CA THR A 76 17.48 5.10 -12.89
C THR A 76 17.56 4.28 -11.59
N ARG A 77 18.71 3.67 -11.29
CA ARG A 77 18.93 3.00 -10.00
C ARG A 77 18.83 3.94 -8.81
N LYS A 78 19.29 5.18 -8.93
CA LYS A 78 19.16 6.20 -7.88
C LYS A 78 17.69 6.59 -7.67
N ILE A 79 16.95 6.84 -8.76
CA ILE A 79 15.52 7.16 -8.71
C ILE A 79 14.74 6.00 -8.09
N HIS A 80 15.03 4.75 -8.47
CA HIS A 80 14.40 3.57 -7.86
C HIS A 80 14.62 3.52 -6.34
N ARG A 81 15.83 3.81 -5.84
CA ARG A 81 16.09 3.89 -4.40
C ARG A 81 15.27 4.98 -3.71
N GLU A 82 15.17 6.16 -4.33
CA GLU A 82 14.37 7.26 -3.79
C GLU A 82 12.87 6.94 -3.77
N LEU A 83 12.35 6.30 -4.82
CA LEU A 83 10.97 5.80 -4.88
C LEU A 83 10.70 4.75 -3.79
N SER A 84 11.61 3.79 -3.61
CA SER A 84 11.49 2.79 -2.53
C SER A 84 11.46 3.44 -1.15
N ASN A 85 12.31 4.45 -0.89
CA ASN A 85 12.30 5.18 0.37
C ASN A 85 10.96 5.91 0.60
N MET A 86 10.42 6.58 -0.42
CA MET A 86 9.12 7.26 -0.32
C MET A 86 7.98 6.27 -0.09
N LEU A 87 7.98 5.13 -0.79
CA LEU A 87 7.00 4.06 -0.60
C LEU A 87 7.06 3.50 0.83
N ALA A 88 8.25 3.24 1.36
CA ALA A 88 8.44 2.78 2.73
C ALA A 88 7.94 3.81 3.76
N MET A 89 8.17 5.12 3.52
CA MET A 89 7.62 6.17 4.40
C MET A 89 6.10 6.19 4.44
N LEU A 90 5.43 5.81 3.34
CA LEU A 90 3.98 5.67 3.23
C LEU A 90 3.46 4.32 3.75
N GLY A 91 4.33 3.48 4.30
CA GLY A 91 3.99 2.17 4.85
C GLY A 91 3.79 1.09 3.80
N HIS A 92 4.20 1.32 2.54
CA HIS A 92 4.20 0.30 1.51
C HIS A 92 5.45 -0.56 1.65
N ILE A 93 5.27 -1.84 1.97
CA ILE A 93 6.38 -2.80 2.09
C ILE A 93 6.35 -3.67 0.84
N ASP A 94 7.41 -3.60 0.04
CA ASP A 94 7.53 -4.46 -1.13
C ASP A 94 7.77 -5.91 -0.69
N GLN A 95 6.92 -6.84 -1.13
CA GLN A 95 7.10 -8.25 -0.78
C GLN A 95 8.37 -8.84 -1.41
N GLU A 96 8.91 -8.22 -2.46
CA GLU A 96 10.20 -8.61 -3.01
C GLU A 96 11.37 -8.36 -2.05
N GLU A 97 11.32 -7.30 -1.23
CA GLU A 97 12.35 -7.00 -0.23
C GLU A 97 12.32 -8.01 0.92
N VAL A 98 11.12 -8.41 1.37
CA VAL A 98 10.95 -9.41 2.43
C VAL A 98 11.42 -10.79 1.97
N ARG A 99 11.12 -11.19 0.73
CA ARG A 99 11.56 -12.48 0.16
C ARG A 99 13.07 -12.56 -0.04
N LYS A 100 13.76 -11.43 -0.28
CA LYS A 100 15.23 -11.37 -0.36
C LYS A 100 15.89 -11.52 1.02
N GLN A 101 15.25 -11.09 2.10
CA GLN A 101 15.76 -11.24 3.47
C GLN A 101 15.56 -12.64 4.06
N THR A 102 14.53 -13.40 3.66
CA THR A 102 14.32 -14.77 4.16
C THR A 102 15.18 -15.84 3.48
N ARG A 103 16.02 -15.46 2.50
CA ARG A 103 16.93 -16.37 1.78
C ARG A 103 18.41 -16.20 2.18
N GLN A 104 18.71 -15.47 3.25
CA GLN A 104 20.04 -15.41 3.87
C GLN A 104 20.05 -16.20 5.18
#